data_AF-F0EXY1-F1
#
_entry.id   AF-F0EXY1-F1
#
_cell.length_a   1.000
_cell.length_b   1.000
_cell.length_c   1.000
_cell.angle_alpha   90.00
_cell.angle_beta   90.00
_cell.angle_gamma   90.00
#
_symmetry.space_group_name_H-M   'P 1'
#
loop_
_entity.id
_entity.type
_entity.pdbx_description
1 polymer ?
#
loop_
_entity_poly.entity_id
_entity_poly.type
_entity_poly.pdbx_seq_one_letter_code
_entity_poly.pdbx_strand_id
1 'polypeptide(L)'
;MIAIVLFIFLIIWILLTKFAMKIGRYLFRRFRPDNPRAERWGAFWGFMLAMGWVFVYWTVEAVIVRIYAAEMCKQAGITVYVAPEQWRSLTKESADNLRKNAPFSFKKNVSFPFKEDSIVFDGHEFQFSYSSSLLNDIYTFISKEVNYTFLHYQIYFDKKFQVILFKNISTSTRYAPVGSSYKFWIDNTPRCDSDAFKYFSQYYLISQPAYKG
;
A
#
# COMPACT_ATOMS: atom_id res chain seq x y z
N MET A 1 -38.17 34.74 -1.49
CA MET A 1 -37.68 34.25 -0.17
C MET A 1 -36.34 33.53 -0.28
N ILE A 2 -36.19 32.52 -1.16
CA ILE A 2 -34.93 31.78 -1.35
C ILE A 2 -33.74 32.70 -1.70
N ALA A 3 -33.91 33.65 -2.61
CA ALA A 3 -32.84 34.59 -2.98
C ALA A 3 -32.33 35.45 -1.81
N ILE A 4 -33.24 35.96 -0.98
CA ILE A 4 -32.88 36.78 0.19
C ILE A 4 -32.08 35.96 1.21
N VAL A 5 -32.50 34.71 1.45
CA VAL A 5 -31.78 33.78 2.33
C VAL A 5 -30.37 33.50 1.80
N LEU A 6 -30.20 33.32 0.48
CA LEU A 6 -28.89 33.14 -0.14
C LEU A 6 -27.99 34.36 0.02
N PHE A 7 -28.52 35.58 -0.14
CA PHE A 7 -27.74 36.81 0.06
C PHE A 7 -27.29 36.99 1.51
N ILE A 8 -28.16 36.70 2.48
CA ILE A 8 -27.81 36.75 3.91
C ILE A 8 -26.69 35.75 4.22
N PHE A 9 -26.82 34.51 3.73
CA PHE A 9 -25.78 33.49 3.90
C PHE A 9 -24.44 33.92 3.30
N LEU A 10 -24.46 34.51 2.10
CA LEU A 10 -23.27 34.98 1.40
C LEU A 10 -22.59 36.15 2.13
N ILE A 11 -23.35 37.09 2.68
CA ILE A 11 -22.82 38.18 3.52
C ILE A 11 -22.15 37.62 4.77
N ILE A 12 -22.81 36.70 5.48
CA ILE A 12 -22.25 36.06 6.68
C ILE A 12 -20.95 35.32 6.34
N TRP A 13 -20.93 34.60 5.22
CA TRP A 13 -19.76 33.87 4.74
C TRP A 13 -18.58 34.78 4.41
N ILE A 14 -18.81 35.92 3.76
CA ILE A 14 -17.78 36.93 3.48
C ILE A 14 -17.20 37.49 4.79
N LEU A 15 -18.05 37.77 5.79
CA LEU A 15 -17.61 38.28 7.08
C LEU A 15 -16.75 37.24 7.83
N LEU A 16 -17.16 35.97 7.83
CA LEU A 16 -16.38 34.87 8.41
C LEU A 16 -15.02 34.71 7.73
N THR A 17 -14.97 34.80 6.39
CA THR A 17 -13.71 34.73 5.64
C THR A 17 -12.77 35.87 5.99
N LYS A 18 -13.29 37.11 6.11
CA LYS A 18 -12.49 38.26 6.57
C LYS A 18 -11.96 38.07 7.99
N PHE A 19 -12.76 37.51 8.88
CA PHE A 19 -12.36 37.21 10.25
C PHE A 19 -11.25 36.15 10.30
N ALA A 20 -11.41 35.06 9.55
CA ALA A 20 -10.40 34.00 9.44
C ALA A 20 -9.06 34.52 8.88
N MET A 21 -9.10 35.38 7.84
CA MET A 21 -7.90 36.05 7.33
C MET A 21 -7.21 36.91 8.39
N LYS A 22 -7.97 37.66 9.20
CA LYS A 22 -7.42 38.51 10.27
C LYS A 22 -6.74 37.68 11.36
N ILE A 23 -7.35 36.57 11.77
CA ILE A 23 -6.75 35.62 12.70
C ILE A 23 -5.49 34.99 12.12
N GLY A 24 -5.54 34.52 10.87
CA GLY A 24 -4.40 33.91 10.20
C GLY A 24 -3.19 34.86 10.11
N ARG A 25 -3.42 36.14 9.74
CA ARG A 25 -2.40 37.20 9.78
C ARG A 25 -1.76 37.34 11.15
N TYR A 26 -2.58 37.40 12.20
CA TYR A 26 -2.12 37.57 13.56
C TYR A 26 -1.28 36.37 14.05
N LEU A 27 -1.76 35.15 13.83
CA LEU A 27 -1.07 33.93 14.25
C LEU A 27 0.29 33.78 13.54
N PHE A 28 0.35 33.93 12.21
CA PHE A 28 1.59 33.76 11.47
C PHE A 28 2.62 34.85 11.79
N ARG A 29 2.19 36.10 12.02
CA ARG A 29 3.08 37.16 12.50
C ARG A 29 3.66 36.84 13.88
N ARG A 30 2.88 36.21 14.76
CA ARG A 30 3.32 35.81 16.10
C ARG A 30 4.27 34.62 16.08
N PHE A 31 4.02 33.61 15.24
CA PHE A 31 4.85 32.40 15.16
C PHE A 31 6.10 32.55 14.25
N ARG A 32 6.09 33.49 13.30
CA ARG A 32 7.25 33.84 12.47
C ARG A 32 7.39 35.37 12.35
N PRO A 33 7.83 36.05 13.43
CA PRO A 33 8.04 37.50 13.39
C PRO A 33 9.14 37.92 12.41
N ASP A 34 10.11 37.03 12.14
CA ASP A 34 11.31 37.32 11.34
C ASP A 34 11.05 37.34 9.82
N ASN A 35 9.89 36.87 9.37
CA ASN A 35 9.56 36.80 7.95
C ASN A 35 8.56 37.90 7.57
N PRO A 36 8.95 38.91 6.77
CA PRO A 36 8.06 40.02 6.38
C PRO A 36 6.88 39.56 5.51
N ARG A 37 6.93 38.34 4.95
CA ARG A 37 5.83 37.73 4.19
C ARG A 37 4.91 36.87 5.06
N ALA A 38 5.22 36.66 6.34
CA ALA A 38 4.43 35.80 7.24
C ALA A 38 2.97 36.27 7.35
N GLU A 39 2.73 37.58 7.41
CA GLU A 39 1.37 38.13 7.45
C GLU A 39 0.58 37.78 6.19
N ARG A 40 1.19 37.89 5.00
CA ARG A 40 0.55 37.53 3.72
C ARG A 40 0.25 36.04 3.64
N TRP A 41 1.17 35.19 4.09
CA TRP A 41 0.95 33.74 4.20
C TRP A 41 -0.17 33.41 5.20
N GLY A 42 -0.21 34.09 6.34
CA GLY A 42 -1.28 33.93 7.33
C GLY A 42 -2.65 34.33 6.78
N ALA A 43 -2.73 35.44 6.04
CA ALA A 43 -3.97 35.84 5.36
C ALA A 43 -4.40 34.80 4.32
N PHE A 44 -3.47 34.29 3.52
CA PHE A 44 -3.72 33.27 2.52
C PHE A 44 -4.26 31.98 3.14
N TRP A 45 -3.62 31.48 4.21
CA TRP A 45 -4.09 30.28 4.92
C TRP A 45 -5.43 30.51 5.62
N GLY A 46 -5.67 31.69 6.20
CA GLY A 46 -6.97 32.05 6.78
C GLY A 46 -8.10 32.10 5.74
N PHE A 47 -7.81 32.61 4.53
CA PHE A 47 -8.74 32.57 3.40
C PHE A 47 -8.98 31.12 2.91
N MET A 48 -7.91 30.34 2.74
CA MET A 48 -8.00 28.95 2.31
C MET A 48 -8.77 28.08 3.30
N LEU A 49 -8.65 28.32 4.61
CA LEU A 49 -9.45 27.61 5.62
C LEU A 49 -10.95 27.94 5.51
N ALA A 50 -11.28 29.21 5.24
CA ALA A 50 -12.67 29.63 5.11
C ALA A 50 -13.30 29.19 3.78
N MET A 51 -12.61 29.37 2.65
CA MET A 51 -13.14 29.09 1.31
C MET A 51 -12.81 27.70 0.77
N GLY A 52 -11.68 27.13 1.20
CA GLY A 52 -11.07 25.93 0.64
C GLY A 52 -10.80 24.86 1.68
N TRP A 53 -11.67 24.74 2.70
CA TRP A 53 -11.54 23.73 3.77
C TRP A 53 -11.34 22.31 3.21
N VAL A 54 -11.96 22.01 2.06
CA VAL A 54 -11.78 20.78 1.28
C VAL A 54 -10.32 20.56 0.86
N PHE A 55 -9.64 21.60 0.34
CA PHE A 55 -8.22 21.51 -0.04
C PHE A 55 -7.31 21.35 1.17
N VAL A 56 -7.64 21.98 2.29
CA VAL A 56 -6.88 21.82 3.54
C VAL A 56 -7.04 20.39 4.06
N TYR A 57 -8.26 19.88 4.10
CA TYR A 57 -8.56 18.49 4.47
C TYR A 57 -7.79 17.51 3.57
N TRP A 58 -7.84 17.67 2.25
CA TRP A 58 -7.10 16.83 1.32
C TRP A 58 -5.59 16.93 1.47
N THR A 59 -5.05 18.11 1.77
CA THR A 59 -3.61 18.26 2.00
C THR A 59 -3.18 17.48 3.23
N VAL A 60 -3.95 17.57 4.32
CA VAL A 60 -3.69 16.80 5.54
C VAL A 60 -3.84 15.30 5.28
N GLU A 61 -4.92 14.89 4.61
CA GLU A 61 -5.16 13.50 4.20
C GLU A 61 -3.99 12.96 3.36
N ALA A 62 -3.52 13.73 2.37
CA ALA A 62 -2.39 13.37 1.52
C ALA A 62 -1.10 13.16 2.31
N VAL A 63 -0.80 14.05 3.27
CA VAL A 63 0.39 13.93 4.11
C VAL A 63 0.31 12.68 4.98
N ILE A 64 -0.83 12.42 5.60
CA ILE A 64 -1.05 11.21 6.43
C ILE A 64 -0.87 9.95 5.60
N VAL A 65 -1.48 9.90 4.41
CA VAL A 65 -1.39 8.76 3.49
C VAL A 65 0.05 8.53 3.05
N ARG A 66 0.79 9.59 2.71
CA ARG A 66 2.20 9.47 2.30
C ARG A 66 3.11 8.98 3.41
N ILE A 67 2.93 9.48 4.64
CA ILE A 67 3.71 9.02 5.79
C ILE A 67 3.40 7.53 6.04
N TYR A 68 2.12 7.16 6.02
CA TYR A 68 1.71 5.78 6.22
C TYR A 68 2.26 4.86 5.12
N ALA A 69 2.17 5.26 3.85
CA ALA A 69 2.73 4.51 2.73
C ALA A 69 4.26 4.36 2.86
N ALA A 70 4.98 5.42 3.26
CA ALA A 70 6.41 5.36 3.50
C ALA A 70 6.79 4.44 4.67
N GLU A 71 5.94 4.34 5.70
CA GLU A 71 6.15 3.37 6.79
C GLU A 71 5.93 1.94 6.32
N MET A 72 4.88 1.70 5.54
CA MET A 72 4.60 0.39 4.93
C MET A 72 5.68 -0.04 3.94
N CYS A 73 6.27 0.91 3.22
CA CYS A 73 7.43 0.67 2.37
C CYS A 73 8.63 0.09 3.13
N LYS A 74 8.81 0.38 4.42
CA LYS A 74 9.88 -0.24 5.22
C LYS A 74 9.64 -1.73 5.47
N GLN A 75 8.39 -2.16 5.40
CA GLN A 75 8.00 -3.57 5.50
C GLN A 75 8.03 -4.27 4.13
N ALA A 76 8.08 -3.51 3.03
CA ALA A 76 8.19 -4.06 1.70
C ALA A 76 9.58 -4.67 1.49
N GLY A 77 9.64 -5.79 0.77
CA GLY A 77 10.88 -6.52 0.56
C GLY A 77 10.65 -8.00 0.31
N ILE A 78 11.76 -8.73 0.24
CA ILE A 78 11.75 -10.17 -0.04
C ILE A 78 12.40 -10.91 1.09
N THR A 79 11.73 -11.97 1.51
CA THR A 79 12.27 -12.98 2.42
C THR A 79 12.48 -14.25 1.63
N VAL A 80 13.74 -14.62 1.43
CA VAL A 80 14.12 -15.87 0.75
C VAL A 80 14.22 -16.98 1.78
N TYR A 81 13.46 -18.06 1.59
CA TYR A 81 13.49 -19.23 2.45
C TYR A 81 14.34 -20.36 1.86
N VAL A 82 14.39 -20.46 0.53
CA VAL A 82 15.17 -21.47 -0.19
C VAL A 82 15.88 -20.80 -1.35
N ALA A 83 17.19 -20.60 -1.28
CA ALA A 83 17.94 -19.94 -2.37
C ALA A 83 17.82 -20.71 -3.71
N PRO A 84 17.90 -20.04 -4.87
CA PRO A 84 17.76 -20.70 -6.18
C PRO A 84 18.73 -21.86 -6.40
N GLU A 85 19.98 -21.72 -5.93
CA GLU A 85 21.00 -22.77 -6.03
C GLU A 85 20.66 -23.98 -5.16
N GLN A 86 20.21 -23.76 -3.92
CA GLN A 86 19.77 -24.81 -3.02
C GLN A 86 18.54 -25.55 -3.55
N TRP A 87 17.64 -24.82 -4.22
CA TRP A 87 16.45 -25.41 -4.82
C TRP A 87 16.78 -26.35 -5.99
N ARG A 88 17.83 -26.07 -6.78
CA ARG A 88 18.28 -26.97 -7.86
C ARG A 88 18.72 -28.34 -7.36
N SER A 89 19.37 -28.39 -6.19
CA SER A 89 19.88 -29.62 -5.58
C SER A 89 18.98 -30.13 -4.45
N LEU A 90 17.71 -29.73 -4.42
CA LEU A 90 16.82 -30.06 -3.31
C LEU A 90 16.51 -31.56 -3.27
N THR A 91 16.72 -32.17 -2.13
CA THR A 91 16.33 -33.56 -1.83
C THR A 91 15.11 -33.57 -0.90
N LYS A 92 14.37 -34.68 -0.87
CA LYS A 92 13.21 -34.83 0.03
C LYS A 92 13.57 -34.56 1.50
N GLU A 93 14.70 -35.10 1.97
CA GLU A 93 15.17 -34.89 3.34
C GLU A 93 15.48 -33.42 3.64
N SER A 94 16.15 -32.73 2.71
CA SER A 94 16.43 -31.29 2.86
C SER A 94 15.14 -30.45 2.86
N ALA A 95 14.14 -30.84 2.06
CA ALA A 95 12.84 -30.19 2.02
C ALA A 95 12.09 -30.32 3.36
N ASP A 96 12.17 -31.47 4.03
CA ASP A 96 11.54 -31.68 5.34
C ASP A 96 12.05 -30.70 6.39
N ASN A 97 13.36 -30.44 6.40
CA ASN A 97 13.96 -29.47 7.30
C ASN A 97 13.54 -28.04 6.97
N LEU A 98 13.45 -27.70 5.68
CA LEU A 98 12.96 -26.38 5.26
C LEU A 98 11.50 -26.15 5.64
N ARG A 99 10.64 -27.18 5.54
CA ARG A 99 9.24 -27.12 5.99
C ARG A 99 9.11 -26.88 7.49
N LYS A 100 10.07 -27.34 8.30
CA LYS A 100 10.10 -27.03 9.74
C LYS A 100 10.45 -25.57 10.02
N ASN A 101 11.33 -24.99 9.21
CA ASN A 101 11.75 -23.59 9.35
C ASN A 101 10.69 -22.60 8.84
N ALA A 102 9.92 -23.01 7.83
CA ALA A 102 8.81 -22.23 7.26
C ALA A 102 7.53 -23.09 7.24
N PRO A 103 6.92 -23.34 8.41
CA PRO A 103 5.74 -24.19 8.50
C PRO A 103 4.54 -23.52 7.86
N PHE A 104 3.79 -24.28 7.08
CA PHE A 104 2.55 -23.85 6.45
C PHE A 104 1.50 -24.95 6.55
N SER A 105 0.23 -24.60 6.38
CA SER A 105 -0.87 -25.56 6.33
C SER A 105 -1.78 -25.28 5.14
N PHE A 106 -2.29 -26.34 4.53
CA PHE A 106 -3.34 -26.22 3.52
C PHE A 106 -4.70 -26.09 4.20
N LYS A 107 -5.50 -25.15 3.73
CA LYS A 107 -6.88 -24.98 4.14
C LYS A 107 -7.76 -25.24 2.94
N LYS A 108 -8.53 -26.33 3.03
CA LYS A 108 -9.47 -26.71 1.97
C LYS A 108 -10.64 -25.76 1.94
N ASN A 109 -11.00 -25.31 0.75
CA ASN A 109 -12.23 -24.55 0.53
C ASN A 109 -13.43 -25.51 0.51
N VAL A 110 -13.97 -25.82 1.70
CA VAL A 110 -15.12 -26.73 1.86
C VAL A 110 -16.36 -26.22 1.12
N SER A 111 -16.53 -24.90 1.03
CA SER A 111 -17.66 -24.26 0.35
C SER A 111 -17.59 -24.34 -1.17
N PHE A 112 -16.40 -24.53 -1.75
CA PHE A 112 -16.19 -24.58 -3.20
C PHE A 112 -15.14 -25.64 -3.52
N PRO A 113 -15.54 -26.90 -3.70
CA PRO A 113 -14.60 -28.02 -3.90
C PRO A 113 -13.76 -27.93 -5.19
N PHE A 114 -14.10 -27.01 -6.09
CA PHE A 114 -13.34 -26.72 -7.31
C PHE A 114 -12.31 -25.59 -7.14
N LYS A 115 -12.33 -24.88 -6.01
CA LYS A 115 -11.39 -23.79 -5.75
C LYS A 115 -10.13 -24.38 -5.13
N GLU A 116 -8.96 -23.98 -5.65
CA GLU A 116 -7.69 -24.45 -5.14
C GLU A 116 -7.56 -24.18 -3.62
N ASP A 117 -6.88 -25.10 -2.93
CA ASP A 117 -6.63 -25.01 -1.49
C ASP A 117 -5.85 -23.74 -1.18
N SER A 118 -6.23 -23.01 -0.13
CA SER A 118 -5.47 -21.86 0.36
C SER A 118 -4.30 -22.34 1.23
N ILE A 119 -3.24 -21.54 1.30
CA ILE A 119 -2.10 -21.80 2.18
C ILE A 119 -2.14 -20.82 3.35
N VAL A 120 -2.14 -21.35 4.58
CA VAL A 120 -1.93 -20.54 5.78
C VAL A 120 -0.46 -20.54 6.12
N PHE A 121 0.15 -19.35 6.11
CA PHE A 121 1.57 -19.14 6.36
C PHE A 121 1.77 -17.80 7.07
N ASP A 122 2.66 -17.74 8.05
CA ASP A 122 3.02 -16.50 8.76
C ASP A 122 1.78 -15.74 9.30
N GLY A 123 0.78 -16.47 9.78
CA GLY A 123 -0.48 -15.92 10.30
C GLY A 123 -1.48 -15.42 9.24
N HIS A 124 -1.17 -15.56 7.96
CA HIS A 124 -2.01 -15.10 6.84
C HIS A 124 -2.52 -16.26 5.99
N GLU A 125 -3.74 -16.13 5.48
CA GLU A 125 -4.33 -17.06 4.52
C GLU A 125 -4.11 -16.54 3.10
N PHE A 126 -3.24 -17.21 2.37
CA PHE A 126 -2.91 -16.94 0.98
C PHE A 126 -3.81 -17.72 0.04
N GLN A 127 -4.45 -17.01 -0.88
CA GLN A 127 -5.27 -17.62 -1.93
C GLN A 127 -4.40 -17.94 -3.14
N PHE A 128 -4.67 -19.09 -3.76
CA PHE A 128 -4.05 -19.43 -5.04
C PHE A 128 -4.31 -18.31 -6.05
N SER A 129 -3.26 -17.89 -6.76
CA SER A 129 -3.35 -16.86 -7.78
C SER A 129 -3.20 -17.47 -9.16
N TYR A 130 -2.02 -18.04 -9.44
CA TYR A 130 -1.75 -18.74 -10.70
C TYR A 130 -0.49 -19.59 -10.57
N SER A 131 -0.35 -20.57 -11.47
CA SER A 131 0.90 -21.30 -11.62
C SER A 131 1.90 -20.49 -12.44
N SER A 132 3.04 -20.14 -11.83
CA SER A 132 4.11 -19.44 -12.54
C SER A 132 4.86 -20.34 -13.52
N SER A 133 4.86 -21.65 -13.25
CA SER A 133 5.48 -22.68 -14.08
C SER A 133 4.86 -24.04 -13.79
N LEU A 134 5.35 -25.09 -14.47
CA LEU A 134 4.99 -26.47 -14.17
C LEU A 134 5.27 -26.85 -12.70
N LEU A 135 6.25 -26.20 -12.07
CA LEU A 135 6.78 -26.61 -10.76
C LEU A 135 6.38 -25.67 -9.63
N ASN A 136 6.03 -24.42 -9.95
CA ASN A 136 5.81 -23.37 -8.96
C ASN A 136 4.43 -22.75 -9.06
N ASP A 137 3.77 -22.64 -7.92
CA ASP A 137 2.55 -21.86 -7.73
C ASP A 137 2.83 -20.54 -7.04
N ILE A 138 2.03 -19.55 -7.37
CA ILE A 138 2.01 -18.27 -6.69
C ILE A 138 0.70 -18.17 -5.92
N TYR A 139 0.84 -17.89 -4.63
CA TYR A 139 -0.28 -17.55 -3.77
C TYR A 139 -0.17 -16.10 -3.32
N THR A 140 -1.32 -15.45 -3.18
CA THR A 140 -1.43 -14.03 -2.87
C THR A 140 -2.28 -13.81 -1.64
N PHE A 141 -1.89 -12.81 -0.85
CA PHE A 141 -2.71 -12.26 0.22
C PHE A 141 -2.67 -10.75 0.10
N ILE A 142 -3.83 -10.11 0.24
CA ILE A 142 -3.96 -8.65 0.22
C ILE A 142 -4.41 -8.22 1.61
N SER A 143 -3.64 -7.36 2.25
CA SER A 143 -4.03 -6.80 3.54
C SER A 143 -5.29 -5.96 3.40
N LYS A 144 -5.96 -5.73 4.53
CA LYS A 144 -7.02 -4.73 4.59
C LYS A 144 -6.46 -3.36 4.18
N GLU A 145 -7.25 -2.61 3.42
CA GLU A 145 -6.92 -1.23 3.06
C GLU A 145 -7.02 -0.31 4.29
N VAL A 146 -5.96 0.46 4.52
CA VAL A 146 -5.89 1.50 5.55
C VAL A 146 -5.27 2.74 4.92
N ASN A 147 -5.93 3.90 5.05
CA ASN A 147 -5.48 5.16 4.43
C ASN A 147 -5.15 4.98 2.93
N TYR A 148 -6.06 4.33 2.19
CA TYR A 148 -5.91 4.03 0.76
C TYR A 148 -4.70 3.15 0.39
N THR A 149 -3.98 2.64 1.38
CA THR A 149 -2.76 1.85 1.20
C THR A 149 -2.99 0.44 1.71
N PHE A 150 -2.47 -0.53 0.97
CA PHE A 150 -2.56 -1.95 1.30
C PHE A 150 -1.28 -2.66 0.89
N LEU A 151 -0.99 -3.74 1.59
CA LEU A 151 0.16 -4.59 1.33
C LEU A 151 -0.28 -5.79 0.49
N HIS A 152 0.47 -6.05 -0.56
CA HIS A 152 0.38 -7.27 -1.34
C HIS A 152 1.48 -8.22 -0.90
N TYR A 153 1.06 -9.38 -0.42
CA TYR A 153 1.94 -10.47 -0.09
C TYR A 153 1.84 -11.51 -1.20
N GLN A 154 2.98 -11.98 -1.67
CA GLN A 154 3.08 -13.05 -2.65
C GLN A 154 4.04 -14.10 -2.14
N ILE A 155 3.63 -15.37 -2.16
CA ILE A 155 4.52 -16.50 -1.88
C ILE A 155 4.68 -17.34 -3.12
N TYR A 156 5.91 -17.75 -3.38
CA TYR A 156 6.25 -18.70 -4.42
C TYR A 156 6.41 -20.06 -3.76
N PHE A 157 5.66 -21.04 -4.24
CA PHE A 157 5.52 -22.35 -3.63
C PHE A 157 5.93 -23.44 -4.63
N ASP A 158 6.85 -24.32 -4.24
CA ASP A 158 7.22 -25.48 -5.05
C ASP A 158 6.22 -26.62 -4.81
N LYS A 159 5.58 -27.09 -5.89
CA LYS A 159 4.54 -28.13 -5.84
C LYS A 159 5.07 -29.51 -5.43
N LYS A 160 6.31 -29.83 -5.80
CA LYS A 160 6.85 -31.19 -5.72
C LYS A 160 7.34 -31.51 -4.32
N PHE A 161 8.14 -30.61 -3.77
CA PHE A 161 8.72 -30.71 -2.43
C PHE A 161 7.86 -29.99 -1.38
N GLN A 162 6.84 -29.24 -1.81
CA GLN A 162 5.91 -28.54 -0.94
C GLN A 162 6.64 -27.59 0.01
N VAL A 163 7.47 -26.72 -0.54
CA VAL A 163 8.25 -25.72 0.22
C VAL A 163 7.94 -24.32 -0.29
N ILE A 164 7.91 -23.35 0.62
CA ILE A 164 7.85 -21.93 0.25
C ILE A 164 9.27 -21.51 -0.15
N LEU A 165 9.43 -21.02 -1.37
CA LEU A 165 10.72 -20.60 -1.92
C LEU A 165 11.10 -19.22 -1.41
N PHE A 166 10.20 -18.25 -1.60
CA PHE A 166 10.35 -16.89 -1.08
C PHE A 166 8.99 -16.22 -0.92
N LYS A 167 8.96 -15.20 -0.05
CA LYS A 167 7.84 -14.28 0.15
C LYS A 167 8.26 -12.89 -0.33
N ASN A 168 7.41 -12.26 -1.12
CA ASN A 168 7.53 -10.87 -1.52
C ASN A 168 6.41 -10.05 -0.89
N ILE A 169 6.76 -8.88 -0.38
CA ILE A 169 5.83 -7.90 0.16
C ILE A 169 6.01 -6.63 -0.65
N SER A 170 4.95 -6.17 -1.31
CA SER A 170 4.93 -4.87 -1.97
C SER A 170 3.82 -3.99 -1.42
N THR A 171 3.99 -2.68 -1.52
CA THR A 171 3.01 -1.70 -1.06
C THR A 171 2.34 -1.04 -2.25
N SER A 172 1.01 -1.05 -2.25
CA SER A 172 0.20 -0.36 -3.24
C SER A 172 -0.69 0.68 -2.57
N THR A 173 -0.79 1.85 -3.20
CA THR A 173 -1.81 2.85 -2.87
C THR A 173 -2.85 2.86 -3.98
N ARG A 174 -4.12 2.88 -3.59
CA ARG A 174 -5.27 2.94 -4.49
C ARG A 174 -5.17 4.16 -5.41
N TYR A 175 -5.59 4.01 -6.66
CA TYR A 175 -5.69 5.10 -7.60
C TYR A 175 -6.99 5.89 -7.41
N ALA A 176 -6.99 7.16 -7.81
CA ALA A 176 -8.22 7.93 -7.92
C ALA A 176 -9.18 7.24 -8.91
N PRO A 177 -10.49 7.10 -8.59
CA PRO A 177 -11.44 6.55 -9.55
C PRO A 177 -11.48 7.39 -10.83
N VAL A 178 -11.48 6.72 -11.98
CA VAL A 178 -11.50 7.35 -13.32
C VAL A 178 -12.68 8.32 -13.41
N GLY A 179 -12.41 9.59 -13.70
CA GLY A 179 -13.44 10.65 -13.79
C GLY A 179 -13.73 11.42 -12.49
N SER A 180 -13.09 11.04 -11.37
CA SER A 180 -13.16 11.78 -10.09
C SER A 180 -11.78 12.37 -9.73
N SER A 181 -11.32 13.33 -10.52
CA SER A 181 -9.96 13.91 -10.44
C SER A 181 -9.68 14.81 -9.23
N TYR A 182 -10.56 14.82 -8.24
CA TYR A 182 -10.48 15.76 -7.11
C TYR A 182 -9.37 15.39 -6.09
N LYS A 183 -8.97 14.11 -6.01
CA LYS A 183 -7.86 13.65 -5.14
C LYS A 183 -6.58 13.36 -5.94
N PHE A 184 -6.17 14.29 -6.80
CA PHE A 184 -4.97 14.19 -7.65
C PHE A 184 -3.66 13.83 -6.90
N TRP A 185 -3.61 14.05 -5.58
CA TRP A 185 -2.45 13.74 -4.76
C TRP A 185 -2.25 12.23 -4.52
N ILE A 186 -3.29 11.41 -4.68
CA ILE A 186 -3.25 9.97 -4.36
C ILE A 186 -2.32 9.20 -5.29
N ASP A 187 -2.30 9.59 -6.57
CA ASP A 187 -1.47 8.96 -7.61
C ASP A 187 0.02 9.29 -7.42
N ASN A 188 0.33 10.32 -6.63
CA ASN A 188 1.69 10.75 -6.32
C ASN A 188 2.12 10.29 -4.90
N THR A 189 1.53 9.18 -4.43
CA THR A 189 1.92 8.52 -3.19
C THR A 189 3.07 7.55 -3.48
N PRO A 190 4.11 7.47 -2.63
CA PRO A 190 5.22 6.54 -2.82
C PRO A 190 4.72 5.11 -2.99
N ARG A 191 5.26 4.43 -4.01
CA ARG A 191 5.11 2.99 -4.19
C ARG A 191 6.47 2.36 -4.01
N CYS A 192 6.47 1.23 -3.33
CA CYS A 192 7.68 0.47 -3.07
C CYS A 192 7.47 -0.90 -3.67
N ASP A 193 7.94 -0.99 -4.91
CA ASP A 193 8.14 -2.24 -5.60
C ASP A 193 9.59 -2.66 -5.35
N SER A 194 9.79 -3.94 -5.06
CA SER A 194 11.11 -4.49 -4.82
C SER A 194 11.74 -4.83 -6.17
N ASP A 195 12.78 -4.10 -6.62
CA ASP A 195 13.57 -4.49 -7.81
C ASP A 195 14.15 -5.90 -7.65
N ALA A 196 14.46 -6.29 -6.42
CA ALA A 196 14.88 -7.64 -6.08
C ALA A 196 13.80 -8.68 -6.44
N PHE A 197 12.52 -8.31 -6.51
CA PHE A 197 11.44 -9.24 -6.88
C PHE A 197 11.55 -9.63 -8.34
N LYS A 198 11.79 -8.65 -9.20
CA LYS A 198 12.01 -8.89 -10.62
C LYS A 198 13.25 -9.76 -10.84
N TYR A 199 14.31 -9.51 -10.08
CA TYR A 199 15.52 -10.33 -10.12
C TYR A 199 15.23 -11.78 -9.67
N PHE A 200 14.73 -11.99 -8.45
CA PHE A 200 14.50 -13.33 -7.92
C PHE A 200 13.50 -14.13 -8.75
N SER A 201 12.35 -13.54 -9.12
CA SER A 201 11.36 -14.22 -9.96
C SER A 201 11.96 -14.75 -11.27
N GLN A 202 12.81 -13.96 -11.94
CA GLN A 202 13.52 -14.43 -13.14
C GLN A 202 14.52 -15.55 -12.84
N TYR A 203 15.29 -15.45 -11.76
CA TYR A 203 16.25 -16.50 -11.40
C TYR A 203 15.58 -17.81 -11.04
N TYR A 204 14.47 -17.81 -10.28
CA TYR A 204 13.70 -19.04 -9.99
C TYR A 204 13.01 -19.60 -11.24
N LEU A 205 12.65 -18.78 -12.22
CA LEU A 205 12.15 -19.32 -13.49
C LEU A 205 13.23 -20.07 -14.27
N ILE A 206 14.46 -19.56 -14.26
CA ILE A 206 15.60 -20.16 -14.99
C ILE A 206 16.28 -21.27 -14.19
N SER A 207 16.17 -21.26 -12.85
CA SER A 207 16.84 -22.21 -11.96
C SER A 207 16.01 -23.44 -11.64
N GLN A 208 14.97 -23.74 -12.43
CA GLN A 208 14.12 -24.90 -12.20
C GLN A 208 14.96 -26.19 -12.15
N PRO A 209 14.79 -27.03 -11.12
CA PRO A 209 15.46 -28.32 -11.06
C PRO A 209 15.07 -29.18 -12.26
N ALA A 210 16.07 -29.73 -12.95
CA ALA A 210 15.86 -30.74 -13.98
C ALA A 210 15.47 -32.04 -13.31
N TYR A 211 14.16 -32.27 -13.16
CA TYR A 211 13.67 -33.51 -12.61
C TYR A 211 13.92 -34.65 -13.59
N LYS A 212 14.89 -35.51 -13.26
CA LYS A 212 14.94 -36.85 -13.85
C LYS A 212 13.80 -37.65 -13.24
N GLY A 213 12.86 -38.06 -14.09
CA GLY A 213 11.77 -38.98 -13.76
C GLY A 213 12.30 -40.37 -13.46
#